data_AF-A0A932EDF4-F1
#
_entry.id   AF-A0A932EDF4-F1
#
_cell.length_a   1.000
_cell.length_b   1.000
_cell.length_c   1.000
_cell.angle_alpha   90.00
_cell.angle_beta   90.00
_cell.angle_gamma   90.00
#
_symmetry.space_group_name_H-M   'P 1'
#
loop_
_entity.id
_entity.type
_entity.pdbx_description
1 polymer ?
#
loop_
_entity_poly.entity_id
_entity_poly.type
_entity_poly.pdbx_seq_one_letter_code
_entity_poly.pdbx_strand_id
1 'polypeptide(L)'
;MQRGIATFTLDWGTCPKWLFDRMVRLGKEMTRVLVEEYGPDEFIKRISDPVWFQSLGTVLAFDWNASGLTTILTAALKEAIRGQEKELWLITWYITLGCQLVF
;
A
#
# COMPACT_ATOMS: atom_id res chain seq x y z
N MET A 1 -8.37 -21.12 0.00
CA MET A 1 -8.28 -19.77 0.59
C MET A 1 -7.31 -19.86 1.76
N GLN A 2 -6.05 -19.43 1.58
CA GLN A 2 -5.12 -19.31 2.70
C GLN A 2 -5.40 -17.95 3.38
N ARG A 3 -5.59 -17.94 4.71
CA ARG A 3 -5.80 -16.73 5.49
C ARG A 3 -4.53 -16.45 6.27
N GLY A 4 -3.85 -15.34 5.96
CA GLY A 4 -2.78 -14.81 6.81
C GLY A 4 -3.40 -13.93 7.90
N ILE A 5 -2.89 -14.03 9.13
CA ILE A 5 -3.33 -13.22 10.27
C ILE A 5 -2.12 -12.45 10.78
N ALA A 6 -2.27 -11.13 10.91
CA ALA A 6 -1.24 -10.23 11.44
C ALA A 6 -1.84 -9.42 12.60
N THR A 7 -1.16 -9.40 13.75
CA THR A 7 -1.65 -8.77 14.99
C THR A 7 -0.63 -7.74 15.48
N PHE A 8 -1.04 -6.49 15.75
CA PHE A 8 -0.16 -5.37 16.13
C PHE A 8 -0.61 -4.64 17.39
N THR A 9 0.34 -3.96 18.03
CA THR A 9 0.07 -3.01 19.13
C THR A 9 -0.58 -1.73 18.60
N LEU A 10 -1.48 -1.14 19.38
CA LEU A 10 -2.22 0.06 19.00
C LEU A 10 -1.38 1.32 19.24
N ASP A 11 -1.02 2.01 18.15
CA ASP A 11 -0.31 3.28 18.18
C ASP A 11 -1.26 4.46 17.97
N TRP A 12 -1.18 5.46 18.85
CA TRP A 12 -2.02 6.67 18.81
C TRP A 12 -1.35 7.87 18.09
N GLY A 13 -0.17 7.66 17.51
CA GLY A 13 0.60 8.70 16.81
C GLY A 13 0.12 8.93 15.38
N THR A 14 0.25 10.16 14.88
CA THR A 14 0.00 10.49 13.46
C THR A 14 1.30 10.33 12.67
N CYS A 15 1.21 9.76 11.46
CA CYS A 15 2.35 9.69 10.54
C CYS A 15 2.83 11.12 10.20
N PRO A 16 4.10 11.46 10.43
CA PRO A 16 4.60 12.79 10.11
C PRO A 16 4.63 13.00 8.59
N LYS A 17 4.24 14.20 8.14
CA LYS A 17 4.07 14.52 6.72
C LYS A 17 5.31 14.24 5.86
N TRP A 18 6.51 14.51 6.39
CA TRP A 18 7.76 14.25 5.66
C TRP A 18 8.00 12.76 5.39
N LEU A 19 7.53 11.88 6.27
CA LEU A 19 7.64 10.42 6.08
C LEU A 19 6.62 9.98 5.04
N PHE A 20 5.38 10.47 5.15
CA PHE A 20 4.34 10.21 4.16
C PHE A 20 4.77 10.62 2.74
N ASP A 21 5.33 11.83 2.58
CA ASP A 21 5.80 12.32 1.28
C ASP A 21 6.93 11.42 0.70
N ARG A 22 7.79 10.85 1.57
CA ARG A 22 8.80 9.86 1.15
C ARG A 22 8.18 8.53 0.76
N MET A 23 7.21 8.04 1.52
CA MET A 23 6.46 6.81 1.23
C MET A 23 5.77 6.90 -0.13
N VAL A 24 5.15 8.03 -0.46
CA VAL A 24 4.50 8.25 -1.77
C VAL A 24 5.50 8.18 -2.91
N ARG A 25 6.66 8.85 -2.78
CA ARG A 25 7.71 8.84 -3.81
C ARG A 25 8.27 7.43 -4.05
N LEU A 26 8.59 6.71 -2.97
CA LEU A 26 9.09 5.33 -3.05
C LEU A 26 8.00 4.37 -3.55
N GLY A 27 6.77 4.52 -3.06
CA GLY A 27 5.62 3.70 -3.46
C GLY A 27 5.31 3.83 -4.95
N LYS A 28 5.52 5.02 -5.53
CA LYS A 28 5.35 5.25 -6.96
C LYS A 28 6.35 4.46 -7.79
N GLU A 29 7.64 4.54 -7.47
CA GLU A 29 8.67 3.80 -8.20
C GLU A 29 8.53 2.29 -8.01
N MET A 30 8.22 1.84 -6.78
CA MET A 30 7.96 0.41 -6.50
C MET A 30 6.76 -0.12 -7.29
N THR A 31 5.65 0.61 -7.31
CA THR A 31 4.46 0.22 -8.08
C THR A 31 4.78 0.15 -9.56
N ARG A 32 5.50 1.15 -10.08
CA ARG A 32 5.91 1.19 -11.49
C ARG A 32 6.74 -0.03 -11.88
N VAL A 33 7.80 -0.33 -11.13
CA VAL A 33 8.68 -1.48 -11.41
C VAL A 33 7.90 -2.79 -11.32
N LEU A 34 7.05 -2.96 -10.31
CA LEU A 34 6.27 -4.18 -10.15
C LEU A 34 5.27 -4.39 -11.29
N VAL A 35 4.64 -3.32 -11.77
CA VAL A 35 3.70 -3.39 -12.89
C VAL A 35 4.44 -3.59 -14.22
N GLU A 36 5.57 -2.93 -14.44
CA GLU A 36 6.40 -3.12 -15.64
C GLU A 36 6.93 -4.56 -15.75
N GLU A 37 7.34 -5.17 -14.64
CA GLU A 37 7.93 -6.52 -14.64
C GLU A 37 6.89 -7.66 -14.59
N TYR A 38 5.80 -7.49 -13.82
CA TYR A 38 4.86 -8.59 -13.54
C TYR A 38 3.42 -8.31 -13.97
N GLY A 39 3.12 -7.09 -14.42
CA GLY A 39 1.77 -6.67 -14.77
C GLY A 39 0.91 -6.25 -13.56
N PRO A 40 -0.24 -5.60 -13.84
CA PRO A 40 -1.14 -5.06 -12.83
C PRO A 40 -1.87 -6.13 -12.00
N ASP A 41 -2.18 -7.30 -12.58
CA ASP A 41 -2.89 -8.37 -11.88
C ASP A 41 -2.06 -9.01 -10.76
N GLU A 42 -0.76 -9.23 -11.02
CA GLU A 42 0.14 -9.79 -10.03
C GLU A 42 0.43 -8.78 -8.91
N PHE A 43 0.45 -7.48 -9.21
CA PHE A 43 0.53 -6.43 -8.19
C PHE A 43 -0.66 -6.48 -7.23
N ILE A 44 -1.89 -6.61 -7.75
CA ILE A 44 -3.09 -6.73 -6.92
C ILE A 44 -3.02 -7.99 -6.05
N LYS A 45 -2.66 -9.13 -6.66
CA LYS A 45 -2.53 -10.40 -5.94
C LYS A 45 -1.53 -10.33 -4.79
N ARG A 46 -0.42 -9.62 -4.98
CA ARG A 46 0.60 -9.38 -3.96
C ARG A 46 0.10 -8.45 -2.86
N ILE A 47 -0.57 -7.35 -3.19
CA ILE A 47 -1.19 -6.46 -2.19
C ILE A 47 -2.30 -7.17 -1.39
N SER A 48 -3.00 -8.13 -1.99
CA SER A 48 -4.00 -8.94 -1.30
C SER A 48 -3.40 -9.89 -0.25
N ASP A 49 -2.10 -10.19 -0.31
CA ASP A 49 -1.43 -11.00 0.71
C ASP A 49 -1.04 -10.11 1.90
N PRO A 50 -1.57 -10.37 3.12
CA PRO A 50 -1.29 -9.53 4.29
C PRO A 50 0.19 -9.49 4.66
N VAL A 51 0.95 -10.57 4.41
CA VAL A 51 2.39 -10.62 4.70
C VAL A 51 3.15 -9.75 3.72
N TRP A 52 2.79 -9.82 2.44
CA TRP A 52 3.43 -9.00 1.41
C TRP A 52 3.08 -7.51 1.58
N PHE A 53 1.82 -7.21 1.91
CA PHE A 53 1.37 -5.85 2.21
C PHE A 53 2.12 -5.23 3.39
N GLN A 54 2.33 -5.98 4.48
CA GLN A 54 3.11 -5.51 5.62
C GLN A 54 4.60 -5.35 5.28
N SER A 55 5.14 -6.29 4.48
CA SER A 55 6.52 -6.21 3.99
C SER A 55 6.72 -4.95 3.14
N LEU A 56 5.76 -4.62 2.27
CA LEU A 56 5.78 -3.38 1.49
C LEU A 56 5.78 -2.15 2.39
N GLY A 57 4.93 -2.12 3.43
CA GLY A 57 4.92 -1.03 4.40
C GLY A 57 6.28 -0.81 5.07
N THR A 58 6.98 -1.89 5.41
CA THR A 58 8.32 -1.85 6.00
C THR A 58 9.36 -1.34 5.01
N VAL A 59 9.29 -1.76 3.74
CA VAL A 59 10.18 -1.29 2.66
C VAL A 59 10.01 0.21 2.41
N LEU A 60 8.79 0.74 2.55
CA LEU A 60 8.52 2.18 2.44
C LEU A 60 8.94 2.98 3.69
N ALA A 61 9.73 2.39 4.58
CA ALA A 61 10.24 3.01 5.81
C ALA A 61 9.13 3.34 6.84
N PHE A 62 7.99 2.66 6.77
CA PHE A 62 6.98 2.71 7.83
C PHE A 62 7.27 1.63 8.88
N ASP A 63 6.94 1.93 10.14
CA ASP A 63 7.18 0.98 11.23
C ASP A 63 6.32 -0.28 11.03
N TRP A 64 6.98 -1.43 11.07
CA TRP A 64 6.38 -2.74 10.83
C TRP A 64 5.39 -3.15 11.93
N ASN A 65 5.49 -2.53 13.11
CA ASN A 65 4.64 -2.80 14.28
C ASN A 65 3.54 -1.73 14.50
N ALA A 66 3.34 -0.82 13.54
CA ALA A 66 2.33 0.21 13.68
C ALA A 66 0.94 -0.27 13.24
N SER A 67 -0.05 -0.17 14.13
CA SER A 67 -1.46 -0.48 13.83
C SER A 67 -2.02 0.35 12.68
N GLY A 68 -1.47 1.54 12.44
CA GLY A 68 -1.87 2.44 11.35
C GLY A 68 -1.23 2.12 9.99
N LEU A 69 -0.41 1.07 9.88
CA LEU A 69 0.31 0.73 8.64
C LEU A 69 -0.65 0.52 7.47
N THR A 70 -1.78 -0.15 7.68
CA THR A 70 -2.79 -0.37 6.64
C THR A 70 -3.39 0.92 6.11
N THR A 71 -3.73 1.84 7.01
CA THR A 71 -4.30 3.14 6.63
C THR A 71 -3.28 4.00 5.89
N ILE A 72 -2.08 4.14 6.44
CA ILE A 72 -1.04 5.02 5.88
C ILE A 72 -0.49 4.47 4.56
N LEU A 73 -0.27 3.16 4.47
CA LEU A 73 0.21 2.52 3.24
C LEU A 73 -0.82 2.64 2.12
N THR A 74 -2.10 2.39 2.40
CA THR A 74 -3.17 2.52 1.40
C THR A 74 -3.31 3.96 0.92
N ALA A 75 -3.22 4.94 1.84
CA ALA A 75 -3.22 6.36 1.47
C ALA A 75 -1.99 6.75 0.63
N ALA A 76 -0.80 6.25 0.99
CA ALA A 76 0.42 6.51 0.24
C ALA A 76 0.38 5.91 -1.17
N LEU A 77 -0.14 4.69 -1.32
CA LEU A 77 -0.32 4.05 -2.63
C LEU A 77 -1.37 4.77 -3.49
N LYS A 78 -2.46 5.21 -2.87
CA LYS A 78 -3.48 6.01 -3.56
C LYS A 78 -2.89 7.30 -4.14
N GLU A 79 -2.09 8.04 -3.35
CA GLU A 79 -1.42 9.24 -3.85
C GLU A 79 -0.29 8.91 -4.85
N ALA A 80 0.36 7.75 -4.73
CA ALA A 80 1.41 7.31 -5.66
C ALA A 80 0.88 7.05 -7.07
N ILE A 81 -0.34 6.51 -7.19
CA ILE A 81 -0.99 6.14 -8.47
C ILE A 81 -1.78 7.33 -9.06
N ARG A 82 -2.00 8.38 -8.28
CA ARG A 82 -2.71 9.59 -8.72
C ARG A 82 -2.03 10.19 -9.95
N GLY A 83 -2.77 10.25 -11.05
CA GLY A 83 -2.27 10.71 -12.37
C GLY A 83 -1.87 9.59 -13.34
N GLN A 84 -1.86 8.32 -12.93
CA GLN A 84 -1.64 7.14 -13.78
C GLN A 84 -2.91 6.29 -13.96
N GLU A 85 -4.07 6.86 -13.65
CA GLU A 85 -5.36 6.16 -13.61
C GLU A 85 -5.77 5.51 -14.94
N LYS A 86 -5.30 6.04 -16.07
CA LYS A 86 -5.61 5.51 -17.41
C LYS A 86 -4.87 4.20 -17.72
N GLU A 87 -3.64 4.05 -17.24
CA GLU A 87 -2.82 2.86 -17.47
C GLU A 87 -3.03 1.82 -16.36
N LEU A 88 -3.29 2.26 -15.13
CA LEU A 88 -3.38 1.42 -13.93
C LEU A 88 -4.81 1.30 -13.40
N TRP A 89 -5.81 1.37 -14.28
CA TRP A 89 -7.22 1.42 -13.88
C TRP A 89 -7.62 0.28 -12.94
N LEU A 90 -7.17 -0.96 -13.19
CA LEU A 90 -7.41 -2.12 -12.31
C LEU A 90 -6.93 -1.88 -10.87
N ILE A 91 -5.76 -1.28 -10.71
CA ILE A 91 -5.16 -0.98 -9.41
C ILE A 91 -5.89 0.18 -8.74
N THR A 92 -6.23 1.22 -9.50
CA THR A 92 -7.02 2.35 -9.02
C THR A 92 -8.38 1.90 -8.50
N TRP A 93 -9.06 1.01 -9.21
CA TRP A 93 -10.33 0.42 -8.78
C TRP A 93 -10.15 -0.39 -7.49
N TYR A 94 -9.14 -1.25 -7.41
CA TYR A 94 -8.89 -2.10 -6.23
C TYR A 94 -8.56 -1.28 -4.97
N ILE A 95 -7.69 -0.28 -5.09
CA ILE A 95 -7.30 0.58 -3.97
C ILE A 95 -8.47 1.48 -3.53
N THR A 96 -9.26 2.00 -4.47
CA THR A 96 -10.42 2.83 -4.14
C THR A 96 -11.49 2.02 -3.40
N LEU A 97 -11.73 0.78 -3.84
CA LEU A 97 -12.66 -0.14 -3.18
C LEU A 97 -12.14 -0.59 -1.80
N GLY A 98 -10.83 -0.91 -1.71
CA GLY A 98 -10.18 -1.29 -0.46
C GLY A 98 -10.16 -0.15 0.57
N CYS A 99 -9.95 1.10 0.11
CA CYS A 99 -10.05 2.28 0.96
C CYS A 99 -11.45 2.44 1.57
N GLN A 100 -12.52 2.03 0.87
CA GLN A 100 -13.89 2.11 1.39
C GLN A 100 -14.24 1.01 2.40
N LEU A 101 -13.49 -0.10 2.41
CA LEU A 101 -13.73 -1.24 3.32
C LEU A 101 -12.92 -1.16 4.62
N VAL A 102 -11.96 -0.23 4.72
CA VAL A 102 -11.13 0.01 5.92
C VAL A 102 -11.67 1.15 6.79
N PHE A 103 -12.80 1.77 6.40
CA PHE A 103 -13.56 2.75 7.19
C PHE A 103 -14.95 2.25 7.55
#